data_AF-A0A941AG97-F1
#
_entry.id   AF-A0A941AG97-F1
#
_cell.length_a   1.000
_cell.length_b   1.000
_cell.length_c   1.000
_cell.angle_alpha   90.00
_cell.angle_beta   90.00
_cell.angle_gamma   90.00
#
_symmetry.space_group_name_H-M   'P 1'
#
loop_
_entity.id
_entity.type
_entity.pdbx_description
1 polymer ?
#
loop_
_entity_poly.entity_id
_entity_poly.type
_entity_poly.pdbx_seq_one_letter_code
_entity_poly.pdbx_strand_id
1 'polypeptide(L)' 'RHVILSGGVFQNVTLLSAVLSGLRKRGMAPLIHRKVPANDGGISLGQAYYAAQRVAGG' A
#
# COMPACT_ATOMS: atom_id res chain seq x y z
N ARG A 1 6.91 2.32 13.54
CA ARG A 1 5.63 2.80 12.95
C ARG A 1 5.56 2.34 11.50
N HIS A 2 4.53 1.56 11.12
CA HIS A 2 4.33 1.13 9.73
C HIS A 2 3.62 2.21 8.90
N VAL A 3 4.00 2.34 7.64
CA VAL A 3 3.38 3.24 6.65
C VAL A 3 3.15 2.46 5.37
N ILE A 4 1.93 2.44 4.84
CA ILE A 4 1.60 1.68 3.62
C ILE A 4 1.48 2.65 2.46
N LEU A 5 2.18 2.37 1.36
CA LEU A 5 2.10 3.14 0.12
C LEU A 5 1.28 2.35 -0.91
N SER A 6 0.18 2.96 -1.37
CA SER A 6 -0.78 2.39 -2.31
C SER A 6 -1.30 3.49 -3.24
N GLY A 7 -1.91 3.11 -4.36
CA GLY A 7 -2.36 3.99 -5.42
C GLY A 7 -1.39 3.99 -6.61
N GLY A 8 -1.93 4.17 -7.83
CA GLY A 8 -1.15 4.08 -9.07
C GLY A 8 -0.01 5.08 -9.19
N VAL A 9 -0.07 6.20 -8.47
CA VAL A 9 1.01 7.20 -8.38
C VAL A 9 2.33 6.57 -7.93
N PHE A 10 2.29 5.56 -7.04
CA PHE A 10 3.49 4.87 -6.54
C PHE A 10 4.05 3.83 -7.52
N GLN A 11 3.48 3.67 -8.72
CA GLN A 11 4.15 2.96 -9.82
C GLN A 11 5.29 3.78 -10.44
N ASN A 12 5.33 5.09 -10.19
CA ASN A 12 6.48 5.92 -10.51
C ASN A 12 7.66 5.56 -9.59
N VAL A 13 8.66 4.86 -10.14
CA VAL A 13 9.82 4.35 -9.40
C VAL A 13 10.64 5.47 -8.75
N THR A 14 10.76 6.62 -9.41
CA THR A 14 11.49 7.78 -8.89
C THR A 14 10.81 8.33 -7.64
N LEU A 15 9.50 8.56 -7.72
CA LEU A 15 8.71 9.03 -6.58
C LEU A 15 8.72 8.00 -5.44
N LEU A 16 8.48 6.73 -5.77
CA LEU A 16 8.46 5.65 -4.79
C LEU A 16 9.79 5.58 -4.02
N SER A 17 10.92 5.62 -4.72
CA SER A 17 12.25 5.54 -4.11
C SER A 17 12.54 6.72 -3.19
N ALA A 18 12.16 7.94 -3.60
CA ALA A 18 12.32 9.14 -2.79
C ALA A 18 11.48 9.07 -1.50
N VAL A 19 10.23 8.65 -1.59
CA VAL A 19 9.32 8.51 -0.44
C VAL A 19 9.80 7.40 0.50
N LEU A 20 10.20 6.23 -0.03
CA LEU A 20 10.75 5.14 0.78
C LEU A 20 11.99 5.58 1.57
N SER A 21 12.91 6.29 0.91
CA SER A 21 14.10 6.84 1.56
C SER A 21 13.75 7.84 2.65
N GLY A 22 12.85 8.79 2.37
CA GLY A 22 12.40 9.79 3.35
C GLY A 22 11.72 9.18 4.58
N LEU A 23 10.87 8.16 4.38
CA LEU A 23 10.19 7.45 5.47
C LEU A 23 11.19 6.66 6.34
N ARG A 24 12.13 5.95 5.71
CA ARG A 24 13.18 5.21 6.43
C ARG A 24 14.08 6.14 7.26
N LYS A 25 14.49 7.29 6.71
CA LYS A 25 15.27 8.31 7.42
C LYS A 25 14.55 8.87 8.67
N ARG A 26 13.22 8.82 8.70
CA ARG A 26 12.39 9.23 9.84
C ARG A 26 12.11 8.07 10.81
N GLY A 27 12.78 6.93 10.68
CA GLY A 27 12.57 5.76 11.55
C GLY A 27 11.25 5.03 11.31
N MET A 28 10.62 5.21 10.15
CA MET A 28 9.39 4.51 9.78
C MET A 28 9.68 3.25 8.96
N ALA A 29 8.75 2.30 9.01
CA ALA A 29 8.81 1.05 8.28
C ALA A 29 7.81 1.07 7.11
N PRO A 30 8.21 1.57 5.93
CA PRO A 30 7.32 1.63 4.78
C PRO A 30 7.06 0.25 4.16
N LEU A 31 5.83 0.02 3.73
CA LEU A 31 5.35 -1.18 3.05
C LEU A 31 4.80 -0.81 1.68
N ILE A 32 5.04 -1.66 0.69
CA ILE A 32 4.60 -1.49 -0.70
C ILE A 32 3.93 -2.76 -1.21
N HIS A 33 3.10 -2.62 -2.25
CA HIS A 33 2.53 -3.74 -2.96
C HIS A 33 3.59 -4.54 -3.73
N ARG A 34 3.49 -5.89 -3.70
CA ARG A 34 4.39 -6.80 -4.44
C ARG A 34 3.65 -7.91 -5.21
N LYS A 35 2.52 -8.38 -4.69
CA LYS A 35 1.74 -9.49 -5.28
C LYS A 35 0.56 -9.01 -6.13
N VAL A 36 0.05 -7.82 -5.84
CA VAL A 36 -1.00 -7.14 -6.59
C VAL A 36 -0.49 -5.78 -7.01
N PRO A 37 -1.00 -5.17 -8.09
CA PRO A 37 -0.60 -3.82 -8.45
C PRO A 37 -1.12 -2.82 -7.41
N ALA A 38 -0.35 -1.76 -7.16
CA ALA A 38 -0.76 -0.67 -6.28
C ALA A 38 -1.90 0.19 -6.85
N ASN A 39 -2.22 0.04 -8.14
CA ASN A 39 -3.25 0.79 -8.85
C ASN A 39 -4.62 0.08 -8.80
N ASP A 40 -5.56 0.56 -9.62
CA ASP A 40 -6.94 0.09 -9.63
C ASP A 40 -7.09 -1.41 -9.95
N GLY A 41 -6.10 -2.02 -10.61
CA GLY A 41 -6.05 -3.47 -10.82
C GLY A 41 -5.96 -4.29 -9.53
N GLY A 42 -5.60 -3.67 -8.39
CA GLY A 42 -5.53 -4.30 -7.07
C GLY A 42 -6.66 -3.92 -6.12
N ILE A 43 -7.57 -3.01 -6.51
CA ILE A 43 -8.62 -2.48 -5.62
C ILE A 43 -9.61 -3.56 -5.19
N SER A 44 -9.99 -4.46 -6.10
CA SER A 44 -10.98 -5.51 -5.82
C SER A 44 -10.56 -6.43 -4.66
N LEU A 45 -9.26 -6.68 -4.49
CA LEU A 45 -8.73 -7.45 -3.34
C LEU A 45 -9.01 -6.73 -2.01
N GLY A 46 -8.76 -5.42 -1.96
CA GLY A 46 -9.03 -4.62 -0.77
C GLY A 46 -10.51 -4.55 -0.44
N GLN A 47 -11.36 -4.43 -1.47
CA GLN A 47 -12.82 -4.47 -1.31
C GLN A 47 -13.31 -5.82 -0.79
N ALA A 48 -12.84 -6.92 -1.36
CA ALA A 48 -13.20 -8.27 -0.93
C ALA A 48 -12.77 -8.52 0.53
N TYR A 49 -11.53 -8.16 0.88
CA TYR A 49 -11.03 -8.29 2.25
C TYR A 49 -11.86 -7.45 3.23
N TYR A 50 -12.15 -6.19 2.87
CA TYR A 50 -12.96 -5.32 3.71
C TYR A 50 -14.37 -5.86 3.92
N ALA A 51 -15.03 -6.29 2.86
CA ALA A 51 -16.35 -6.92 2.94
C ALA A 51 -16.33 -8.18 3.81
N ALA A 52 -15.33 -9.05 3.65
CA ALA A 52 -15.15 -10.23 4.47
C ALA A 52 -15.01 -9.88 5.96
N GLN A 53 -14.22 -8.86 6.31
CA GLN A 53 -14.09 -8.38 7.69
C GLN A 53 -15.40 -7.79 8.25
N ARG A 54 -16.24 -7.15 7.42
CA ARG A 54 -17.54 -6.64 7.88
C ARG A 54 -18.57 -7.74 8.08
N VAL A 55 -18.56 -8.76 7.22
CA VAL A 55 -19.49 -9.90 7.28
C VAL A 55 -19.11 -10.88 8.39
N ALA A 56 -17.81 -11.09 8.60
CA ALA A 56 -17.30 -11.95 9.67
C ALA A 56 -17.53 -11.40 11.08
N GLY A 57 -18.07 -10.17 11.19
CA GLY A 57 -18.15 -9.44 12.45
C GLY A 57 -16.78 -8.90 12.86
N GLY A 58 -16.74 -7.65 13.34
CA GLY A 58 -15.64 -7.23 14.19
C GLY A 58 -15.56 -8.10 15.44
#